data_AF-B9VTA7-F1
#
_entry.id   AF-B9VTA7-F1
#
_cell.length_a   1.000
_cell.length_b   1.000
_cell.length_c   1.000
_cell.angle_alpha   90.00
_cell.angle_beta   90.00
_cell.angle_gamma   90.00
#
_symmetry.space_group_name_H-M   'P 1'
#
loop_
_entity.id
_entity.type
_entity.pdbx_description
1 polymer ?
#
loop_
_entity_poly.entity_id
_entity_poly.type
_entity_poly.pdbx_seq_one_letter_code
_entity_poly.pdbx_strand_id
1 'polypeptide(L)' 'LWPSNYSNPTTPSNCNGSQFDGRKVSPQLRAKLKRSWPDVESGNDTRFWESEWNK' A
#
# COMPACT_ATOMS: atom_id res chain seq x y z
N LEU A 1 0.74 5.42 -2.86
CA LEU A 1 1.88 5.79 -3.74
C LEU A 1 1.76 4.95 -4.98
N TRP A 2 1.69 5.52 -6.17
CA TRP A 2 1.51 4.73 -7.38
C TRP A 2 2.69 4.92 -8.32
N PRO A 3 3.33 3.83 -8.80
CA PRO A 3 4.37 3.94 -9.80
C PRO A 3 3.77 4.52 -11.08
N SER A 4 4.53 5.34 -11.80
CA SER A 4 4.11 5.89 -13.09
C SER A 4 5.19 5.67 -14.13
N ASN A 5 4.77 5.31 -15.33
CA ASN A 5 5.63 5.35 -16.50
C ASN A 5 5.32 6.67 -17.22
N TYR A 6 6.16 7.69 -17.06
CA TYR A 6 5.91 9.06 -17.53
C TYR A 6 5.44 9.13 -19.01
N SER A 7 5.89 8.21 -19.85
CA SER A 7 5.55 8.14 -21.27
C SER A 7 4.28 7.32 -21.58
N ASN A 8 3.65 6.72 -20.59
CA ASN A 8 2.47 5.86 -20.75
C ASN A 8 1.34 6.34 -19.81
N PRO A 9 0.16 6.69 -20.32
CA PRO A 9 -0.92 7.24 -19.49
C PRO A 9 -1.49 6.24 -18.47
N THR A 10 -1.16 4.95 -18.59
CA THR A 10 -1.64 3.90 -17.69
C THR A 10 -0.69 3.69 -16.52
N THR A 11 -1.20 3.86 -15.30
CA THR A 11 -0.49 3.51 -14.06
C THR A 11 -0.25 1.99 -14.04
N PRO A 12 1.02 1.51 -14.01
CA PRO A 12 1.29 0.10 -13.82
C PRO A 12 0.64 -0.40 -12.52
N SER A 13 -0.05 -1.53 -12.62
CA SER A 13 -0.73 -2.18 -11.51
C SER A 13 -0.72 -3.71 -11.67
N ASN A 14 -0.95 -4.44 -10.58
CA ASN A 14 -0.94 -5.90 -10.44
C ASN A 14 0.37 -6.53 -10.93
N CYS A 15 1.49 -5.88 -10.61
CA CYS A 15 2.81 -6.35 -11.02
C CYS A 15 3.19 -7.64 -10.28
N ASN A 16 3.94 -8.51 -10.97
CA ASN A 16 4.38 -9.77 -10.38
C ASN A 16 5.45 -9.48 -9.30
N GLY A 17 5.15 -9.77 -8.04
CA GLY A 17 5.99 -9.39 -6.90
C GLY A 17 5.65 -10.14 -5.61
N SER A 18 6.39 -9.84 -4.54
CA SER A 18 6.10 -10.42 -3.22
C SER A 18 4.78 -9.87 -2.68
N GLN A 19 3.88 -10.76 -2.27
CA GLN A 19 2.63 -10.38 -1.60
C GLN A 19 2.92 -9.61 -0.32
N PHE A 20 2.01 -8.71 0.05
CA PHE A 20 2.10 -7.96 1.30
C PHE A 20 2.21 -8.91 2.50
N ASP A 21 3.16 -8.63 3.40
CA ASP A 21 3.26 -9.32 4.69
C ASP A 21 3.32 -8.26 5.79
N GLY A 22 2.21 -8.13 6.54
CA GLY A 22 2.09 -7.18 7.64
C GLY A 22 3.14 -7.37 8.74
N ARG A 23 3.77 -8.55 8.85
CA ARG A 23 4.86 -8.81 9.81
C ARG A 23 6.16 -8.12 9.41
N LYS A 24 6.34 -7.80 8.12
CA LYS A 24 7.50 -7.04 7.61
C LYS A 24 7.36 -5.54 7.83
N VAL A 25 6.16 -5.07 8.18
CA VAL A 25 5.95 -3.68 8.57
C VAL A 25 6.36 -3.52 10.04
N SER A 26 7.49 -2.83 10.27
CA SER A 26 8.00 -2.64 11.62
C SER A 26 6.98 -1.92 12.52
N PRO A 27 6.95 -2.18 13.85
CA PRO A 27 6.00 -1.52 14.75
C PRO A 27 6.07 0.01 14.70
N GLN A 28 7.27 0.57 14.53
CA GLN A 28 7.49 2.01 14.40
C GLN A 28 6.90 2.57 13.11
N LEU A 29 7.07 1.87 11.99
CA LEU A 29 6.47 2.27 10.72
C LEU A 29 4.95 2.15 10.78
N ARG A 30 4.42 1.10 11.42
CA ARG A 30 2.98 0.91 11.60
C ARG A 30 2.34 2.07 12.36
N ALA A 31 2.98 2.58 13.41
CA ALA A 31 2.49 3.75 14.15
C ALA A 31 2.43 5.01 13.27
N LYS A 32 3.43 5.23 12.40
CA LYS A 32 3.43 6.33 11.43
C LYS A 32 2.35 6.16 10.36
N LEU A 33 2.21 4.95 9.83
CA LEU A 33 1.20 4.63 8.80
C LEU A 33 -0.22 4.82 9.31
N LYS A 34 -0.54 4.39 10.55
CA LYS A 34 -1.86 4.64 11.14
C LYS A 34 -2.23 6.12 11.22
N ARG A 35 -1.23 7.00 11.38
CA ARG A 35 -1.47 8.44 11.49
C ARG A 35 -1.53 9.13 10.12
N SER A 36 -0.65 8.74 9.21
CA SER A 36 -0.45 9.44 7.93
C SER A 36 -1.12 8.76 6.74
N TRP A 37 -1.49 7.49 6.87
CA TRP A 37 -2.09 6.70 5.79
C TRP A 37 -3.15 5.70 6.32
N PRO A 38 -4.19 6.17 7.03
CA PRO A 38 -5.28 5.32 7.50
C PRO A 38 -6.25 4.96 6.36
N ASP A 39 -7.00 3.88 6.57
CA ASP A 39 -8.20 3.59 5.79
C ASP A 39 -9.35 4.49 6.29
N VAL A 40 -9.75 5.43 5.44
CA VAL A 40 -10.80 6.41 5.76
C VAL A 40 -12.21 5.92 5.43
N GLU A 41 -12.35 4.82 4.67
CA GLU A 41 -13.65 4.32 4.22
C GLU A 41 -14.14 3.18 5.12
N SER A 42 -13.33 2.15 5.33
CA SER A 42 -13.72 0.95 6.08
C SER A 42 -13.10 0.85 7.47
N GLY A 43 -12.13 1.70 7.77
CA GLY A 43 -11.40 1.72 9.05
C GLY A 43 -10.43 0.54 9.24
N ASN A 44 -10.16 -0.24 8.19
CA ASN A 44 -9.22 -1.35 8.23
C ASN A 44 -7.92 -1.00 7.50
N ASP A 45 -7.05 -0.27 8.21
CA ASP A 45 -5.76 0.18 7.69
C ASP A 45 -4.91 -0.95 7.09
N THR A 46 -4.93 -2.13 7.72
CA THR A 46 -4.05 -3.24 7.28
C THR A 46 -4.52 -3.81 5.94
N ARG A 47 -5.84 -3.95 5.75
CA ARG A 47 -6.41 -4.38 4.47
C ARG A 47 -6.18 -3.35 3.38
N PHE A 48 -6.26 -2.07 3.73
CA PHE A 48 -5.96 -0.98 2.80
C PHE A 48 -4.50 -1.02 2.33
N TRP A 49 -3.53 -1.11 3.25
CA TRP A 49 -2.11 -1.20 2.87
C TRP A 49 -1.80 -2.44 2.04
N GLU A 50 -2.44 -3.57 2.36
CA GLU A 50 -2.33 -4.79 1.57
C GLU A 50 -2.85 -4.60 0.14
N SER A 51 -4.02 -3.97 -0.01
CA SER A 51 -4.61 -3.70 -1.33
C SER A 51 -3.76 -2.74 -2.16
N GLU A 52 -3.20 -1.70 -1.55
CA GLU A 52 -2.33 -0.73 -2.24
C GLU A 52 -0.95 -1.30 -2.58
N TRP A 53 -0.46 -2.30 -1.83
CA TRP A 53 0.80 -2.97 -2.12
C TRP A 53 0.67 -4.04 -3.21
N ASN A 54 -0.43 -4.79 -3.20
CA ASN A 54 -0.67 -5.86 -4.16
C ASN A 54 -1.24 -5.35 -5.50
N LYS A 55 -1.75 -4.11 -5.51
CA LYS A 55 -2.16 -3.38 -6.71
C LYS A 55 -0.96 -2.84 -7.47
#